data_AF-A0A6L7WPN6-F1
#
_entry.id   AF-A0A6L7WPN6-F1
#
_cell.length_a   1.000
_cell.length_b   1.000
_cell.length_c   1.000
_cell.angle_alpha   90.00
_cell.angle_beta   90.00
_cell.angle_gamma   90.00
#
_symmetry.space_group_name_H-M   'P 1'
#
loop_
_entity.id
_entity.type
_entity.pdbx_description
1 polymer ?
#
loop_
_entity_poly.entity_id
_entity_poly.type
_entity_poly.pdbx_seq_one_letter_code
_entity_poly.pdbx_strand_id
1 'polypeptide(L)'
;MADFRFCNGVNVVIGENGSGKSHLLRMAYAVIAAGADRNGPSASASPVKSTLQRTIATKLINVMRPESLGRLVRRRTGRQRCRLALEFENSAFDCVISLAAASRSEVSIDGCPTAWQDKAPAFLPPHELLTLYPG
;
A
#
# COMPACT_ATOMS: atom_id res chain seq x y z
N MET A 1 3.35 5.15 17.01
CA MET A 1 2.50 4.85 15.83
C MET A 1 2.25 6.19 15.16
N ALA A 2 2.35 6.27 13.83
CA ALA A 2 2.03 7.50 13.10
C ALA A 2 0.61 7.40 12.56
N ASP A 3 -0.17 8.46 12.70
CA ASP A 3 -1.55 8.58 12.24
C ASP A 3 -1.64 9.78 11.29
N PHE A 4 -2.30 9.60 10.15
CA PHE A 4 -2.45 10.63 9.13
C PHE A 4 -3.91 10.74 8.73
N ARG A 5 -4.51 11.89 8.98
CA ARG A 5 -5.86 12.22 8.52
C ARG A 5 -5.78 13.02 7.24
N PHE A 6 -6.28 12.45 6.16
CA PHE A 6 -6.34 13.11 4.85
C PHE A 6 -7.64 13.89 4.72
N CYS A 7 -7.60 15.03 4.02
CA CYS A 7 -8.78 15.78 3.61
C CYS A 7 -9.19 15.43 2.18
N ASN A 8 -10.41 15.81 1.82
CA ASN A 8 -10.84 15.81 0.43
C ASN A 8 -10.03 16.84 -0.37
N GLY A 9 -9.62 16.46 -1.59
CA GLY A 9 -8.78 17.29 -2.45
C GLY A 9 -7.29 17.00 -2.30
N VAL A 10 -6.49 18.05 -2.09
CA VAL A 10 -5.02 17.96 -2.13
C VAL A 10 -4.44 17.89 -0.72
N ASN A 11 -3.66 16.85 -0.46
CA ASN A 11 -2.93 16.65 0.78
C ASN A 11 -1.44 16.87 0.54
N VAL A 12 -0.83 17.79 1.31
CA VAL A 12 0.60 18.14 1.15
C VAL A 12 1.40 17.53 2.29
N VAL A 13 2.37 16.66 1.96
CA VAL A 13 3.25 16.00 2.94
C VAL A 13 4.63 16.65 2.89
N ILE A 14 5.04 17.31 3.97
CA ILE A 14 6.29 18.07 4.08
C ILE A 14 7.22 17.43 5.13
N GLY A 15 8.53 17.51 4.90
CA GLY A 15 9.55 17.02 5.82
C GLY A 15 10.90 16.90 5.14
N GLU A 16 11.95 16.63 5.92
CA GLU A 16 13.32 16.52 5.43
C GLU A 16 13.54 15.38 4.44
N ASN A 17 14.61 15.46 3.64
CA ASN A 17 14.99 14.36 2.76
C ASN A 17 15.30 13.11 3.59
N GLY A 18 14.83 11.95 3.12
CA GLY A 18 14.96 10.70 3.88
C GLY A 18 13.96 10.51 5.02
N SER A 19 13.04 11.45 5.30
CA SER A 19 12.04 11.31 6.37
C SER A 19 10.92 10.29 6.10
N GLY A 20 10.93 9.62 4.94
CA GLY A 20 9.97 8.57 4.60
C GLY A 20 8.72 9.03 3.83
N LYS A 21 8.62 10.29 3.41
CA LYS A 21 7.47 10.82 2.62
C LYS A 21 7.13 9.96 1.41
N SER A 22 8.12 9.63 0.58
CA SER A 22 7.92 8.77 -0.59
C SER A 22 7.57 7.33 -0.21
N HIS A 23 8.06 6.83 0.92
CA HIS A 23 7.70 5.50 1.40
C HIS A 23 6.23 5.45 1.83
N LEU A 24 5.75 6.48 2.55
CA LEU A 24 4.34 6.63 2.93
C LEU A 24 3.42 6.57 1.71
N LEU A 25 3.67 7.42 0.71
CA LEU A 25 2.83 7.49 -0.50
C LEU A 25 2.87 6.20 -1.32
N ARG A 26 4.05 5.58 -1.47
CA ARG A 26 4.21 4.31 -2.19
C ARG A 26 3.52 3.14 -1.49
N MET A 27 3.57 3.09 -0.16
CA MET A 27 2.86 2.06 0.62
C MET A 27 1.34 2.20 0.47
N ALA A 28 0.80 3.42 0.61
CA ALA A 28 -0.61 3.68 0.39
C ALA A 28 -1.02 3.29 -1.04
N TYR A 29 -0.26 3.73 -2.05
CA TYR A 29 -0.49 3.37 -3.44
C TYR A 29 -0.53 1.85 -3.65
N ALA A 30 0.45 1.10 -3.13
CA ALA A 30 0.53 -0.34 -3.34
C ALA A 30 -0.69 -1.09 -2.78
N VAL A 31 -1.20 -0.68 -1.60
CA VAL A 31 -2.39 -1.30 -0.99
C VAL A 31 -3.66 -0.94 -1.74
N ILE A 32 -3.87 0.35 -2.05
CA ILE A 32 -5.06 0.80 -2.79
C ILE A 32 -5.09 0.17 -4.19
N ALA A 33 -3.94 0.13 -4.88
CA ALA A 33 -3.82 -0.48 -6.20
C ALA A 33 -4.12 -1.98 -6.18
N ALA A 34 -3.68 -2.70 -5.15
CA ALA A 34 -4.04 -4.11 -4.97
C ALA A 34 -5.54 -4.30 -4.70
N GLY A 35 -6.14 -3.40 -3.91
CA GLY A 35 -7.58 -3.39 -3.64
C GLY A 35 -8.44 -3.04 -4.86
N ALA A 36 -7.88 -2.43 -5.90
CA ALA A 36 -8.53 -2.16 -7.18
C ALA A 36 -8.23 -3.24 -8.25
N ASP A 37 -7.30 -4.16 -7.98
CA ASP A 37 -6.81 -5.15 -8.94
C ASP A 37 -7.75 -6.37 -9.02
N ARG A 38 -8.74 -6.29 -9.91
CA ARG A 38 -9.79 -7.31 -10.09
C ARG A 38 -9.35 -8.51 -10.93
N ASN A 39 -8.06 -8.65 -11.26
CA ASN A 39 -7.55 -9.66 -12.19
C ASN A 39 -7.44 -11.09 -11.60
N GLY A 40 -8.25 -11.42 -10.58
CA GLY A 40 -8.26 -12.72 -9.92
C GLY A 40 -9.19 -13.75 -10.59
N PRO A 41 -8.93 -15.06 -10.41
CA PRO A 41 -9.77 -16.13 -10.96
C PRO A 41 -11.04 -16.30 -10.12
N SER A 42 -11.96 -15.35 -10.21
CA SER A 42 -13.41 -15.49 -9.96
C SER A 42 -14.04 -14.10 -9.92
N ALA A 43 -15.22 -13.98 -10.53
CA ALA A 43 -16.12 -12.83 -10.46
C ALA A 43 -16.74 -12.68 -9.05
N SER A 44 -15.93 -12.71 -7.99
CA SER A 44 -16.41 -12.50 -6.64
C SER A 44 -16.71 -11.02 -6.43
N ALA A 45 -17.89 -10.72 -5.87
CA ALA A 45 -18.31 -9.36 -5.55
C ALA A 45 -17.34 -8.64 -4.59
N SER A 46 -16.55 -9.40 -3.83
CA SER A 46 -15.58 -8.91 -2.85
C SER A 46 -14.17 -9.54 -3.03
N PRO A 47 -13.12 -8.90 -2.48
CA PRO A 47 -11.76 -9.44 -2.49
C PRO A 47 -11.63 -10.76 -1.70
N VAL A 48 -10.99 -11.76 -2.32
CA VAL A 48 -10.62 -13.01 -1.63
C VAL A 48 -9.33 -12.78 -0.85
N LYS A 49 -9.36 -13.00 0.48
CA LYS A 49 -8.26 -12.72 1.40
C LYS A 49 -6.91 -13.29 0.93
N SER A 50 -6.84 -14.58 0.59
CA SER A 50 -5.59 -15.25 0.18
C SER A 50 -4.99 -14.67 -1.11
N THR A 51 -5.84 -14.36 -2.09
CA THR A 51 -5.42 -13.66 -3.32
C THR A 51 -4.90 -12.27 -2.99
N LEU A 52 -5.65 -11.50 -2.18
CA LEU A 52 -5.29 -10.14 -1.81
C LEU A 52 -3.96 -10.09 -1.02
N GLN A 53 -3.69 -11.07 -0.15
CA GLN A 53 -2.42 -11.19 0.59
C GLN A 53 -1.21 -11.24 -0.36
N ARG A 54 -1.32 -12.01 -1.44
CA ARG A 54 -0.26 -12.16 -2.45
C ARG A 54 -0.19 -10.93 -3.37
N THR A 55 -1.33 -10.42 -3.81
CA THR A 55 -1.38 -9.22 -4.67
C THR A 55 -0.76 -8.01 -3.96
N ILE A 56 -1.10 -7.77 -2.69
CA ILE A 56 -0.48 -6.69 -1.89
C ILE A 56 1.03 -6.90 -1.77
N ALA A 57 1.47 -8.12 -1.47
CA ALA A 57 2.90 -8.42 -1.38
C ALA A 57 3.65 -8.14 -2.69
N THR A 58 3.09 -8.57 -3.83
CA THR A 58 3.65 -8.32 -5.16
C THR A 58 3.70 -6.81 -5.46
N LYS A 59 2.64 -6.06 -5.21
CA LYS A 59 2.64 -4.59 -5.40
C LYS A 59 3.67 -3.91 -4.51
N LEU A 60 3.77 -4.28 -3.23
CA LEU A 60 4.78 -3.74 -2.32
C LEU A 60 6.21 -4.00 -2.81
N ILE A 61 6.52 -5.21 -3.27
CA ILE A 61 7.84 -5.53 -3.82
C ILE A 61 8.14 -4.69 -5.07
N ASN A 62 7.17 -4.58 -5.99
CA ASN A 62 7.36 -3.87 -7.25
C ASN A 62 7.49 -2.35 -7.07
N VAL A 63 6.77 -1.77 -6.13
CA VAL A 63 6.76 -0.32 -5.89
C VAL A 63 7.91 0.10 -4.98
N MET A 64 8.20 -0.66 -3.93
CA MET A 64 9.21 -0.31 -2.94
C MET A 64 10.62 -0.81 -3.32
N ARG A 65 10.71 -1.81 -4.22
CA ARG A 65 11.96 -2.45 -4.68
C ARG A 65 12.89 -2.93 -3.54
N PRO A 66 12.39 -3.59 -2.47
CA PRO A 66 13.26 -4.21 -1.48
C PRO A 66 13.85 -5.52 -2.04
N GLU A 67 14.94 -6.02 -1.45
CA GLU A 67 15.46 -7.37 -1.76
C GLU A 67 14.44 -8.48 -1.48
N SER A 68 13.62 -8.31 -0.44
CA SER A 68 12.52 -9.20 -0.09
C SER A 68 11.47 -8.46 0.74
N LEU A 69 10.25 -9.00 0.79
CA LEU A 69 9.13 -8.38 1.50
C LEU A 69 9.47 -8.06 2.97
N GLY A 70 10.13 -8.97 3.69
CA GLY A 70 10.54 -8.79 5.08
C GLY A 70 11.53 -7.64 5.31
N ARG A 71 12.22 -7.14 4.26
CA ARG A 71 13.12 -5.97 4.36
C ARG A 71 12.36 -4.65 4.51
N LEU A 72 11.05 -4.64 4.31
CA LEU A 72 10.19 -3.48 4.63
C LEU A 72 9.94 -3.32 6.14
N VAL A 73 10.35 -4.31 6.95
CA VAL A 73 10.25 -4.26 8.41
C VAL A 73 11.59 -3.84 8.99
N ARG A 74 11.58 -2.82 9.87
CA ARG A 74 12.78 -2.39 10.60
C ARG A 74 13.29 -3.53 11.47
N ARG A 75 14.56 -3.93 11.28
CA ARG A 75 15.23 -4.93 12.14
C ARG A 75 15.49 -4.33 13.52
N ARG A 76 14.98 -5.01 14.55
CA ARG A 76 15.30 -4.80 15.98
C ARG A 76 15.25 -6.15 16.67
N THR A 77 15.87 -6.27 17.84
CA THR A 77 15.81 -7.49 18.65
C THR A 77 14.35 -7.82 18.98
N GLY A 78 13.94 -9.07 18.76
CA GLY A 78 12.57 -9.55 18.97
C GLY A 78 11.69 -9.63 17.72
N ARG A 79 10.47 -10.17 17.87
CA ARG A 79 9.52 -10.37 16.78
C ARG A 79 8.72 -9.10 16.52
N GLN A 80 9.26 -8.19 15.71
CA GLN A 80 8.57 -6.96 15.30
C GLN A 80 7.70 -7.20 14.06
N ARG A 81 6.58 -6.46 14.00
CA ARG A 81 5.73 -6.37 12.80
C ARG A 81 5.65 -4.93 12.34
N CYS A 82 5.65 -4.73 11.02
CA CYS A 82 5.17 -3.49 10.43
C CYS A 82 3.66 -3.65 10.19
N ARG A 83 2.85 -2.72 10.68
CA ARG A 83 1.40 -2.72 10.52
C ARG A 83 0.99 -1.46 9.77
N LEU A 84 0.11 -1.62 8.81
CA LEU A 84 -0.45 -0.53 8.01
C LEU A 84 -1.97 -0.69 8.01
N ALA A 85 -2.68 0.36 8.36
CA ALA A 85 -4.13 0.44 8.33
C ALA A 85 -4.52 1.61 7.43
N LEU A 86 -5.38 1.33 6.44
CA LEU A 86 -6.01 2.34 5.59
C LEU A 86 -7.50 2.34 5.91
N GLU A 87 -7.99 3.50 6.30
CA GLU A 87 -9.39 3.75 6.60
C GLU A 87 -9.94 4.74 5.56
N PHE A 88 -11.10 4.44 5.02
CA PHE A 88 -11.76 5.23 3.97
C PHE A 88 -13.10 5.78 4.47
N GLU A 89 -13.64 6.79 3.80
CA GLU A 89 -15.00 7.28 4.09
C GLU A 89 -16.05 6.17 3.98
N ASN A 90 -15.85 5.22 3.05
CA ASN A 90 -16.61 3.97 2.99
C ASN A 90 -15.79 2.82 3.60
N SER A 91 -16.18 2.37 4.78
CA SER A 91 -15.48 1.33 5.53
C SER A 91 -15.45 -0.04 4.84
N ALA A 92 -16.27 -0.26 3.79
CA ALA A 92 -16.19 -1.47 2.97
C ALA A 92 -14.83 -1.64 2.27
N PHE A 93 -14.07 -0.54 2.16
CA PHE A 93 -12.76 -0.48 1.53
C PHE A 93 -11.59 -0.55 2.52
N ASP A 94 -11.88 -0.54 3.83
CA ASP A 94 -10.85 -0.55 4.87
C ASP A 94 -9.96 -1.78 4.75
N CYS A 95 -8.66 -1.57 4.93
CA CYS A 95 -7.68 -2.63 4.81
C CYS A 95 -6.60 -2.50 5.86
N VAL A 96 -6.39 -3.57 6.63
CA VAL A 96 -5.34 -3.66 7.63
C VAL A 96 -4.42 -4.82 7.30
N ILE A 97 -3.14 -4.51 7.11
CA ILE A 97 -2.11 -5.49 6.80
C ILE A 97 -0.99 -5.46 7.84
N SER A 98 -0.32 -6.61 7.98
CA SER A 98 0.91 -6.71 8.75
C SER A 98 1.99 -7.55 8.06
N LEU A 99 3.24 -7.17 8.29
CA LEU A 99 4.45 -7.75 7.74
C LEU A 99 5.38 -8.12 8.89
N ALA A 100 6.03 -9.27 8.82
CA ALA A 100 7.12 -9.65 9.72
C ALA A 100 8.44 -9.70 8.95
N ALA A 101 9.57 -9.66 9.66
CA ALA A 101 10.89 -9.80 9.02
C ALA A 101 11.06 -11.13 8.25
N ALA A 102 10.26 -12.15 8.59
CA ALA A 102 10.22 -13.45 7.92
C ALA A 102 9.24 -13.52 6.73
N SER A 103 8.43 -12.48 6.48
CA SER A 103 7.50 -12.44 5.35
C SER A 103 8.25 -12.50 4.02
N ARG A 104 7.80 -13.38 3.11
CA ARG A 104 8.44 -13.58 1.80
C ARG A 104 7.54 -13.20 0.63
N SER A 105 6.45 -13.92 0.43
CA SER A 105 5.57 -13.79 -0.74
C SER A 105 4.17 -13.27 -0.41
N GLU A 106 3.83 -13.14 0.86
CA GLU A 106 2.48 -12.78 1.31
C GLU A 106 2.54 -11.87 2.53
N VAL A 107 1.60 -10.93 2.60
CA VAL A 107 1.32 -10.14 3.81
C VAL A 107 0.29 -10.87 4.68
N SER A 108 0.21 -10.55 5.97
CA SER A 108 -0.95 -10.90 6.78
C SER A 108 -2.03 -9.85 6.59
N ILE A 109 -3.28 -10.27 6.39
CA ILE A 109 -4.44 -9.37 6.40
C ILE A 109 -5.14 -9.52 7.76
N ASP A 110 -5.03 -8.48 8.57
CA ASP A 110 -5.66 -8.36 9.89
C ASP A 110 -7.10 -7.82 9.77
N GLY A 111 -7.40 -7.06 8.71
CA GLY A 111 -8.72 -6.54 8.37
C GLY A 111 -8.89 -6.54 6.84
N CYS A 112 -9.84 -7.34 6.35
CA CYS A 112 -10.05 -7.54 4.92
C CYS A 112 -11.18 -6.64 4.41
N PRO A 113 -10.98 -5.92 3.28
CA PRO A 113 -12.06 -5.15 2.66
C PRO A 113 -13.20 -6.07 2.23
N THR A 114 -14.43 -5.59 2.35
CA THR A 114 -15.66 -6.29 1.95
C THR A 114 -16.12 -5.94 0.55
N ALA A 115 -15.51 -4.93 -0.08
CA ALA A 115 -15.73 -4.55 -1.47
C ALA A 115 -14.40 -4.24 -2.17
N TRP A 116 -14.37 -4.37 -3.50
CA TRP A 116 -13.25 -3.91 -4.31
C TRP A 116 -13.22 -2.38 -4.33
N GLN A 117 -12.01 -1.79 -4.32
CA GLN A 117 -11.86 -0.37 -4.60
C GLN A 117 -12.49 -0.04 -5.96
N ASP A 118 -13.23 1.05 -6.00
CA ASP A 118 -13.90 1.57 -7.19
C ASP A 118 -12.94 2.40 -8.07
N LYS A 119 -11.92 3.01 -7.44
CA LYS A 119 -10.92 3.86 -8.09
C LYS A 119 -9.52 3.28 -7.94
N ALA A 120 -8.84 3.06 -9.06
CA ALA A 120 -7.42 2.74 -9.06
C ALA A 120 -6.60 4.01 -8.74
N PRO A 121 -5.58 3.93 -7.88
CA PRO A 121 -4.74 5.08 -7.57
C PRO A 121 -3.74 5.32 -8.71
N ALA A 122 -3.33 6.57 -8.90
CA ALA A 122 -2.22 6.94 -9.79
C ALA A 122 -1.02 7.39 -8.94
N PHE A 123 0.19 6.98 -9.33
CA PHE A 123 1.43 7.46 -8.74
C PHE A 123 2.24 8.16 -9.82
N LEU A 124 2.34 9.49 -9.74
CA LEU A 124 3.01 10.31 -10.73
C LEU A 124 4.43 10.64 -10.25
N PRO A 125 5.49 10.03 -10.80
CA PRO A 125 6.85 10.39 -10.44
C PRO A 125 7.20 11.78 -10.99
N PRO A 126 7.98 12.60 -10.25
CA PRO A 126 8.31 13.97 -10.68
C PRO A 126 8.99 14.05 -12.05
N HIS A 127 9.77 13.02 -12.42
CA HIS A 127 10.52 13.00 -13.68
C HIS A 127 9.64 12.93 -14.93
N GLU A 128 8.44 12.33 -14.85
CA GLU A 128 7.53 12.20 -16.01
C GLU A 128 6.72 13.48 -16.27
N LEU A 129 6.54 14.34 -15.26
CA LEU A 129 5.80 15.60 -15.39
C LEU A 129 6.63 16.71 -16.04
N LEU A 130 7.95 16.69 -15.87
CA LEU A 130 8.85 17.71 -16.44
C LEU A 130 9.07 17.54 -17.96
N THR A 131 8.93 16.32 -18.49
CA THR A 131 9.05 16.05 -19.94
C THR A 131 7.81 16.45 -20.75
N LEU A 132 6.69 16.76 -20.08
CA LEU A 132 5.47 17.25 -20.72
C LEU A 132 5.41 18.77 -20.81
N TYR A 133 6.46 19.48 -20.36
CA TYR A 133 6.55 20.93 -20.47
C TYR A 133 7.17 21.29 -21.84
N PRO A 134 6.39 21.77 -22.83
CA PRO A 134 6.97 22.43 -23.98
C PRO A 134 7.62 23.73 -23.46
N GLY A 135 8.93 23.82 -23.59
CA GLY A 135 9.63 25.10 -23.47
C GLY A 135 9.14 26.09 -24.52
#